data_AF-A0A4Y1RND4-F1
#
_entry.id   AF-A0A4Y1RND4-F1
#
_cell.length_a   1.000
_cell.length_b   1.000
_cell.length_c   1.000
_cell.angle_alpha   90.00
_cell.angle_beta   90.00
_cell.angle_gamma   90.00
#
_symmetry.space_group_name_H-M   'P 1'
#
loop_
_entity.id
_entity.type
_entity.pdbx_description
1 polymer ?
#
loop_
_entity_poly.entity_id
_entity_poly.type
_entity_poly.pdbx_seq_one_letter_code
_entity_poly.pdbx_strand_id
1 'polypeptide(L)'
;MTEVAHWFVLNNCDEIMAYLDEHEEIMKREHPLHLYAKKHRELFPQLLLDYVNKLKSSIPLLTMLSYITWPSARFALNCFSGCHVNGVKFLGTTRDDKLCTQNSGVHVPGGRESTDIDFYGKLTTVMQLLYKD
;
A
#
# COMPACT_ATOMS: atom_id res chain seq x y z
N MET A 1 3.87 10.10 4.42
CA MET A 1 2.50 9.58 4.18
C MET A 1 2.30 9.22 2.72
N THR A 2 2.59 10.11 1.76
CA THR A 2 2.47 9.81 0.33
C THR A 2 3.29 8.61 -0.13
N GLU A 3 4.56 8.53 0.25
CA GLU A 3 5.42 7.38 -0.07
C GLU A 3 4.89 6.07 0.54
N VAL A 4 4.35 6.13 1.76
CA VAL A 4 3.78 4.95 2.45
C VAL A 4 2.49 4.48 1.78
N ALA A 5 1.60 5.41 1.43
CA ALA A 5 0.36 5.11 0.70
C ALA A 5 0.68 4.55 -0.69
N HIS A 6 1.66 5.14 -1.37
CA HIS A 6 2.14 4.70 -2.66
C HIS A 6 2.72 3.29 -2.61
N TRP A 7 3.63 3.01 -1.66
CA TRP A 7 4.16 1.66 -1.44
C TRP A 7 3.05 0.66 -1.12
N PHE A 8 2.07 1.05 -0.29
CA PHE A 8 0.95 0.20 0.06
C PHE A 8 0.14 -0.21 -1.17
N VAL A 9 -0.16 0.73 -2.08
CA VAL A 9 -0.85 0.41 -3.34
C VAL A 9 -0.04 -0.58 -4.17
N LEU A 10 1.26 -0.35 -4.34
CA LEU A 10 2.11 -1.25 -5.12
C LEU A 10 2.14 -2.65 -4.51
N ASN A 11 2.39 -2.76 -3.20
CA ASN A 11 2.53 -4.02 -2.47
C ASN A 11 1.22 -4.84 -2.36
N ASN A 12 0.08 -4.30 -2.78
CA ASN A 12 -1.21 -4.99 -2.76
C ASN A 12 -1.87 -5.01 -4.14
N CYS A 13 -1.10 -4.84 -5.21
CA CYS A 13 -1.59 -4.88 -6.59
C CYS A 13 -1.21 -6.22 -7.23
N ASP A 14 -2.23 -7.07 -7.46
CA ASP A 14 -2.07 -8.42 -7.99
C ASP A 14 -1.37 -8.44 -9.36
N GLU A 15 -1.65 -7.43 -10.19
CA GLU A 15 -1.11 -7.30 -11.54
C GLU A 15 0.42 -7.13 -11.57
N ILE A 16 1.03 -6.65 -10.48
CA ILE A 16 2.47 -6.40 -10.40
C ILE A 16 3.20 -7.30 -9.40
N MET A 17 2.51 -8.23 -8.72
CA MET A 17 3.11 -9.08 -7.69
C MET A 17 4.31 -9.88 -8.20
N ALA A 18 4.25 -10.41 -9.43
CA ALA A 18 5.37 -11.14 -10.00
C ALA A 18 6.66 -10.28 -10.11
N TYR A 19 6.53 -8.99 -10.43
CA TYR A 19 7.66 -8.06 -10.51
C TYR A 19 8.17 -7.68 -9.11
N LEU A 20 7.26 -7.56 -8.13
CA LEU A 20 7.62 -7.34 -6.72
C LEU A 20 8.47 -8.50 -6.21
N ASP A 21 8.02 -9.74 -6.40
CA ASP A 21 8.74 -10.92 -5.94
C ASP A 21 10.13 -11.03 -6.59
N GLU A 22 10.20 -10.84 -7.92
CA GLU A 22 11.48 -10.85 -8.64
C GLU A 22 12.45 -9.79 -8.09
N HIS A 23 11.97 -8.57 -7.88
CA HIS A 23 12.80 -7.49 -7.35
C HIS A 23 13.19 -7.71 -5.89
N GLU A 24 12.34 -8.33 -5.07
CA GLU A 24 12.70 -8.66 -3.69
C GLU A 24 13.88 -9.63 -3.65
N GLU A 25 13.87 -10.66 -4.50
CA GLU A 25 14.96 -11.63 -4.61
C GLU A 25 16.28 -11.00 -5.10
N ILE A 26 16.21 -10.05 -6.04
CA ILE A 26 17.38 -9.26 -6.45
C ILE A 26 17.94 -8.48 -5.25
N MET A 27 17.07 -7.79 -4.50
CA MET A 27 17.50 -7.00 -3.34
C MET A 27 18.09 -7.87 -2.23
N LYS A 28 17.53 -9.06 -1.97
CA LYS A 28 18.07 -10.03 -1.00
C LYS A 28 19.47 -10.52 -1.38
N ARG A 29 19.77 -10.61 -2.68
CA ARG A 29 21.09 -11.01 -3.19
C ARG A 29 22.12 -9.88 -3.12
N GLU A 30 21.71 -8.65 -3.43
CA GLU A 30 22.62 -7.50 -3.54
C GLU A 30 22.86 -6.78 -2.21
N HIS A 31 21.96 -6.94 -1.24
CA HIS A 31 21.99 -6.20 0.02
C HIS A 31 21.91 -7.10 1.25
N PRO A 32 22.55 -6.73 2.36
CA PRO A 32 22.42 -7.41 3.63
C PRO A 32 20.96 -7.52 4.11
N LEU A 33 20.67 -8.53 4.95
CA LEU A 33 19.35 -8.82 5.51
C LEU A 33 18.60 -7.60 6.09
N HIS A 34 19.31 -6.66 6.71
CA HIS A 34 18.69 -5.49 7.33
C HIS A 34 18.41 -4.33 6.34
N LEU A 35 18.93 -4.41 5.11
CA LEU A 35 18.82 -3.35 4.10
C LEU A 35 17.94 -3.73 2.91
N TYR A 36 17.82 -5.02 2.57
CA TYR A 36 17.12 -5.41 1.34
C TYR A 36 15.67 -4.91 1.34
N ALA A 37 14.93 -5.02 2.45
CA ALA A 37 13.53 -4.59 2.51
C ALA A 37 13.39 -3.06 2.31
N LYS A 38 14.33 -2.29 2.85
CA LYS A 38 14.39 -0.84 2.65
C LYS A 38 14.71 -0.51 1.19
N LYS A 39 15.73 -1.17 0.61
CA LYS A 39 16.16 -0.97 -0.77
C LYS A 39 15.10 -1.39 -1.77
N HIS A 40 14.40 -2.48 -1.49
CA HIS A 40 13.27 -2.96 -2.26
C HIS A 40 12.17 -1.88 -2.36
N ARG A 41 11.75 -1.32 -1.22
CA ARG A 41 10.79 -0.21 -1.19
C ARG A 41 11.26 1.05 -1.93
N GLU A 42 12.53 1.40 -1.77
CA GLU A 42 13.13 2.59 -2.39
C GLU A 42 13.26 2.49 -3.91
N LEU A 43 13.68 1.33 -4.43
CA LEU A 43 14.11 1.18 -5.82
C LEU A 43 13.03 0.58 -6.73
N PHE A 44 12.11 -0.20 -6.18
CA PHE A 44 11.10 -0.90 -6.96
C PHE A 44 10.26 0.00 -7.88
N PRO A 45 9.75 1.17 -7.43
CA PRO A 45 8.92 2.02 -8.29
C PRO A 45 9.61 2.46 -9.59
N GLN A 46 10.89 2.82 -9.50
CA GLN A 46 11.66 3.26 -10.67
C GLN A 46 11.97 2.07 -11.60
N LEU A 47 12.34 0.93 -11.02
CA LEU A 47 12.62 -0.28 -11.78
C LEU A 47 11.38 -0.78 -12.53
N LEU A 48 10.20 -0.75 -11.90
CA LEU A 48 8.93 -1.09 -12.55
C LEU A 48 8.64 -0.17 -13.76
N LEU A 49 8.87 1.14 -13.60
CA LEU A 49 8.75 2.12 -14.68
C LEU A 49 9.71 1.79 -15.85
N ASP A 50 10.95 1.45 -15.54
CA ASP A 50 11.96 1.09 -16.55
C ASP A 50 11.60 -0.20 -17.31
N TYR A 51 11.10 -1.22 -16.61
CA TYR A 51 10.59 -2.46 -17.22
C TYR A 51 9.49 -2.18 -18.24
N VAL A 52 8.54 -1.34 -17.86
CA VAL A 52 7.38 -1.02 -18.70
C VAL A 52 7.75 -0.18 -19.91
N ASN A 53 8.66 0.79 -19.73
CA ASN A 53 9.21 1.55 -20.85
C ASN A 53 9.97 0.65 -21.84
N LYS A 54 10.70 -0.36 -21.35
CA LYS A 54 11.44 -1.33 -22.19
C LYS A 54 10.52 -2.26 -22.96
N LEU A 55 9.40 -2.69 -22.37
CA LEU A 55 8.49 -3.68 -22.95
C LEU A 55 7.71 -3.15 -24.18
N LYS A 56 7.71 -1.83 -24.47
CA LYS A 56 7.04 -1.20 -25.64
C LYS A 56 5.62 -1.73 -25.94
N SER A 57 4.89 -2.25 -24.96
CA SER A 57 3.70 -3.06 -25.19
C SER A 57 2.53 -2.65 -24.32
N SER A 58 1.42 -2.40 -25.01
CA SER A 58 0.06 -2.22 -24.51
C SER A 58 -0.18 -0.98 -23.62
N ILE A 59 -0.88 -0.01 -24.22
CA ILE A 59 -1.39 1.24 -23.63
C ILE A 59 -2.06 1.06 -22.24
N PRO A 60 -2.75 -0.05 -21.89
CA PRO A 60 -3.38 -0.22 -20.58
C PRO A 60 -2.40 -0.28 -19.38
N LEU A 61 -1.28 -1.00 -19.52
CA LEU A 61 -0.31 -1.16 -18.43
C LEU A 61 0.46 0.15 -18.18
N LEU A 62 0.76 0.89 -19.25
CA LEU A 62 1.41 2.20 -19.16
C LEU A 62 0.53 3.22 -18.41
N THR A 63 -0.79 3.22 -18.67
CA THR A 63 -1.76 4.07 -17.98
C THR A 63 -1.87 3.69 -16.50
N MET A 64 -2.07 2.40 -16.19
CA MET A 64 -2.14 1.89 -14.81
C MET A 64 -0.88 2.27 -14.01
N LEU A 65 0.30 2.12 -14.62
CA LEU A 65 1.57 2.40 -13.97
C LEU A 65 1.85 3.89 -13.81
N SER A 66 1.45 4.72 -14.77
CA SER A 66 1.57 6.19 -14.65
C SER A 66 0.81 6.76 -13.45
N TYR A 67 -0.26 6.08 -13.00
CA TYR A 67 -1.01 6.45 -11.80
C TYR A 67 -0.32 6.04 -10.50
N ILE A 68 0.53 5.01 -10.53
CA ILE A 68 1.09 4.37 -9.33
C ILE A 68 2.61 4.45 -9.22
N THR A 69 3.33 5.13 -10.12
CA THR A 69 4.80 5.32 -10.02
C THR A 69 5.16 6.78 -9.70
N TRP A 70 5.65 7.02 -8.50
CA TRP A 70 6.23 8.29 -8.04
C TRP A 70 7.46 8.68 -8.88
N PRO A 71 7.66 9.96 -9.25
CA PRO A 71 6.88 11.15 -8.90
C PRO A 71 5.73 11.44 -9.88
N SER A 72 5.52 10.58 -10.88
CA SER A 72 4.49 10.75 -11.91
C SER A 72 3.09 10.41 -11.43
N ALA A 73 2.96 9.70 -10.30
CA ALA A 73 1.70 9.33 -9.68
C ALA A 73 0.77 10.53 -9.51
N ARG A 74 -0.33 10.54 -10.28
CA ARG A 74 -1.34 11.61 -10.26
C ARG A 74 -2.49 11.27 -9.32
N PHE A 75 -2.21 11.21 -8.02
CA PHE A 75 -3.28 11.12 -7.03
C PHE A 75 -3.18 12.20 -5.95
N ALA A 76 -4.32 12.69 -5.49
CA ALA A 76 -4.41 13.44 -4.25
C ALA A 76 -4.53 12.45 -3.07
N LEU A 77 -3.79 12.70 -2.00
CA LEU A 77 -3.88 11.92 -0.77
C LEU A 77 -4.60 12.74 0.30
N ASN A 78 -5.80 12.29 0.66
CA ASN A 78 -6.51 12.82 1.83
C ASN A 78 -6.29 11.88 3.02
N CYS A 79 -5.98 12.45 4.18
CA CYS A 79 -5.84 11.71 5.43
C CYS A 79 -6.93 12.16 6.40
N PHE A 80 -7.72 11.22 6.90
CA PHE A 80 -8.77 11.46 7.87
C PHE A 80 -8.45 10.77 9.19
N SER A 81 -8.88 11.41 10.28
CA SER A 81 -8.73 10.88 11.65
C SER A 81 -9.82 9.87 12.04
N GLY A 82 -10.60 9.38 11.08
CA GLY A 82 -11.72 8.47 11.30
C GLY A 82 -12.59 8.37 10.05
N CYS A 83 -13.58 7.48 10.11
CA CYS A 83 -14.56 7.25 9.04
C CYS A 83 -15.91 6.84 9.62
N HIS A 84 -16.94 6.83 8.77
CA HIS A 84 -18.23 6.23 9.08
C HIS A 84 -18.42 4.98 8.23
N VAL A 85 -18.77 3.87 8.85
CA VAL A 85 -19.05 2.59 8.20
C VAL A 85 -20.39 2.10 8.71
N ASN A 86 -21.37 1.92 7.82
CA ASN A 86 -22.72 1.44 8.16
C ASN A 86 -23.39 2.20 9.32
N GLY A 87 -23.22 3.53 9.36
CA GLY A 87 -23.78 4.40 10.42
C GLY A 87 -22.98 4.43 11.72
N VAL A 88 -21.93 3.62 11.85
CA VAL A 88 -21.03 3.61 13.01
C VAL A 88 -19.80 4.48 12.73
N LYS A 89 -19.46 5.34 13.68
CA LYS A 89 -18.28 6.20 13.60
C LYS A 89 -17.07 5.50 14.21
N PHE A 90 -16.02 5.36 13.41
CA PHE A 90 -14.72 4.88 13.80
C PHE A 90 -13.73 6.04 13.85
N LEU A 91 -12.89 6.07 14.88
CA LEU A 91 -11.90 7.12 15.08
C LEU A 91 -10.50 6.52 15.17
N GLY A 92 -9.52 7.27 14.69
CA GLY A 92 -8.12 6.96 14.88
C GLY A 92 -7.77 6.96 16.37
N THR A 93 -6.89 6.03 16.77
CA THR A 93 -6.55 5.72 18.16
C THR A 93 -6.28 6.97 19.00
N THR A 94 -5.48 7.93 18.49
CA THR A 94 -5.16 9.18 19.21
C THR A 94 -6.38 10.02 19.60
N ARG A 95 -7.48 9.97 18.83
CA ARG A 95 -8.74 10.64 19.15
C ARG A 95 -9.63 9.78 20.02
N ASP A 96 -9.68 8.48 19.73
CA ASP A 96 -10.49 7.48 20.43
C ASP A 96 -10.10 7.38 21.91
N ASP A 97 -8.81 7.44 22.22
CA ASP A 97 -8.27 7.40 23.59
C ASP A 97 -8.73 8.56 24.49
N LYS A 98 -9.31 9.61 23.91
CA LYS A 98 -9.83 10.79 24.63
C LYS A 98 -11.35 10.75 24.85
N LEU A 99 -12.01 9.67 24.44
CA LEU A 99 -13.47 9.53 24.49
C LEU A 99 -13.89 8.42 25.47
N CYS A 100 -15.13 8.52 25.97
CA CYS A 100 -15.70 7.50 26.86
C CYS A 100 -16.05 6.19 26.12
N THR A 101 -16.20 6.23 24.80
CA THR A 101 -16.51 5.06 23.95
C THR A 101 -15.38 4.86 22.95
N GLN A 102 -14.85 3.64 22.87
CA GLN A 102 -13.75 3.28 21.97
C GLN A 102 -14.25 2.50 20.76
N ASN A 103 -14.15 3.08 19.57
CA ASN A 103 -14.55 2.47 18.30
C ASN A 103 -13.38 2.48 17.30
N SER A 104 -12.16 2.28 17.78
CA SER A 104 -10.96 2.20 16.92
C SER A 104 -10.55 0.77 16.56
N GLY A 105 -11.19 -0.26 17.11
CA GLY A 105 -10.84 -1.67 16.82
C GLY A 105 -11.08 -2.04 15.35
N VAL A 106 -10.11 -2.71 14.74
CA VAL A 106 -10.22 -3.29 13.38
C VAL A 106 -9.76 -4.75 13.39
N HIS A 107 -10.32 -5.54 12.48
CA HIS A 107 -9.98 -6.94 12.28
C HIS A 107 -9.83 -7.27 10.79
N VAL A 108 -8.92 -8.18 10.48
CA VAL A 108 -8.72 -8.74 9.14
C VAL A 108 -8.67 -10.27 9.27
N PRO A 109 -9.52 -11.02 8.55
CA PRO A 109 -9.43 -12.48 8.49
C PRO A 109 -8.11 -12.93 7.87
N GLY A 110 -7.49 -13.99 8.40
CA GLY A 110 -6.29 -14.59 7.83
C GLY A 110 -6.58 -15.35 6.52
N GLY A 111 -5.74 -15.13 5.51
CA GLY A 111 -5.95 -15.67 4.16
C GLY A 111 -5.32 -17.03 3.88
N ARG A 112 -5.48 -18.05 4.73
CA ARG A 112 -5.06 -19.44 4.40
C ARG A 112 -6.04 -20.50 4.87
N GLU A 113 -6.30 -21.47 3.99
CA GLU A 113 -7.22 -22.61 4.15
C GLU A 113 -6.94 -23.54 5.34
N SER A 114 -5.82 -23.37 6.07
CA SER A 114 -5.41 -24.30 7.13
C SER A 114 -5.43 -23.72 8.55
N THR A 115 -5.68 -22.42 8.72
CA THR A 115 -5.77 -21.80 10.05
C THR A 115 -6.60 -20.52 9.99
N ASP A 116 -7.81 -20.54 10.57
CA ASP A 116 -8.63 -19.36 10.90
C ASP A 116 -7.90 -18.52 11.96
N ILE A 117 -6.90 -17.75 11.54
CA ILE A 117 -6.24 -16.78 12.42
C ILE A 117 -6.75 -15.40 12.06
N ASP A 118 -7.43 -14.80 13.01
CA ASP A 118 -7.89 -13.43 12.94
C ASP A 118 -6.79 -12.46 13.38
N PHE A 119 -6.55 -11.43 12.58
CA PHE A 119 -5.64 -10.34 12.92
C PHE A 119 -6.44 -9.18 13.49
N TYR A 120 -6.06 -8.71 14.68
CA TYR A 120 -6.69 -7.57 15.34
C TYR A 120 -5.73 -6.38 15.42
N GLY A 121 -6.27 -5.18 15.29
CA GLY A 121 -5.50 -3.95 15.36
C GLY A 121 -6.35 -2.76 15.77
N LYS A 122 -5.75 -1.57 15.69
CA LYS A 122 -6.46 -0.30 15.89
C LYS A 122 -6.33 0.58 14.65
N LEU A 123 -7.42 1.24 14.29
CA LEU A 123 -7.45 2.31 13.31
C LEU A 123 -6.56 3.45 13.79
N THR A 124 -5.62 3.88 12.95
CA THR A 124 -4.72 5.01 13.22
C THR A 124 -5.04 6.18 12.31
N THR A 125 -5.21 5.93 11.01
CA THR A 125 -5.51 6.93 9.99
C THR A 125 -6.27 6.28 8.85
N VAL A 126 -7.21 7.00 8.26
CA VAL A 126 -7.88 6.61 7.01
C VAL A 126 -7.25 7.39 5.87
N MET A 127 -6.70 6.69 4.88
CA MET A 127 -6.12 7.31 3.68
C MET A 127 -7.05 7.12 2.49
N GLN A 128 -7.36 8.21 1.79
CA GLN A 128 -8.12 8.19 0.55
C GLN A 128 -7.22 8.68 -0.58
N LEU A 129 -7.04 7.83 -1.59
CA LEU A 129 -6.35 8.19 -2.82
C LEU A 129 -7.38 8.58 -3.87
N LEU A 130 -7.22 9.76 -4.46
CA LEU A 130 -8.07 10.27 -5.53
C LEU A 130 -7.21 10.40 -6.79
N TYR A 131 -7.36 9.46 -7.71
CA TYR A 131 -6.68 9.50 -9.00
C TYR A 131 -7.29 10.61 -9.86
N LYS A 132 -6.44 11.43 -10.47
CA LYS A 132 -6.87 12.48 -11.41
C LYS A 132 -6.88 11.91 -12.83
N ASP A 133 -7.90 12.21 -13.59
CA ASP A 133 -7.96 11.90 -15.02
C ASP A 133 -6.78 12.54 -15.81
#